data_AF-A0ABC9SYV6-F1
#
_entry.id   AF-A0ABC9SYV6-F1
#
_cell.length_a   1.000
_cell.length_b   1.000
_cell.length_c   1.000
_cell.angle_alpha   90.00
_cell.angle_beta   90.00
_cell.angle_gamma   90.00
#
_symmetry.space_group_name_H-M   'P 1'
#
loop_
_entity.id
_entity.type
_entity.pdbx_description
1 polymer ?
#
loop_
_entity_poly.entity_id
_entity_poly.type
_entity_poly.pdbx_seq_one_letter_code
_entity_poly.pdbx_strand_id
1 'polypeptide(L)'
;MAWSPDHTYLYFIDTPTKKVVRYQYNIRTGEIHNPSDVIIFSENDGLSDGMTIDEEGCLWIAHWGGSKITRWNPSTGEQILSIPIPALYVTSCTFGGPNLTDLYVTTARTRMTDDELKQYPHAGGIFRIQTNVKGCPTYSFCNENIGTDTI
;
A
#
# COMPACT_ATOMS: atom_id res chain seq x y z
N MET A 1 -5.09 -1.80 0.48
CA MET A 1 -5.65 -2.77 -0.51
C MET A 1 -5.37 -2.24 -1.90
N ALA A 2 -5.31 -3.10 -2.90
CA ALA A 2 -5.19 -2.69 -4.30
C ALA A 2 -5.85 -3.71 -5.23
N TRP A 3 -6.21 -3.31 -6.45
CA TRP A 3 -6.69 -4.21 -7.50
C TRP A 3 -5.68 -4.30 -8.63
N SER A 4 -5.54 -5.46 -9.25
CA SER A 4 -4.68 -5.61 -10.42
C SER A 4 -5.13 -4.70 -11.57
N PRO A 5 -4.21 -4.24 -12.45
CA PRO A 5 -4.57 -3.35 -13.56
C PRO A 5 -5.59 -3.94 -14.53
N ASP A 6 -5.64 -5.26 -14.65
CA ASP A 6 -6.60 -6.02 -15.47
C ASP A 6 -7.91 -6.36 -14.73
N HIS A 7 -8.04 -5.95 -13.47
CA HIS A 7 -9.22 -6.13 -12.61
C HIS A 7 -9.61 -7.59 -12.35
N THR A 8 -8.64 -8.51 -12.38
CA THR A 8 -8.86 -9.92 -12.10
C THR A 8 -8.51 -10.31 -10.67
N TYR A 9 -7.74 -9.47 -9.96
CA TYR A 9 -7.31 -9.72 -8.58
C TYR A 9 -7.56 -8.54 -7.64
N LEU A 10 -7.92 -8.87 -6.41
CA LEU A 10 -7.85 -7.99 -5.23
C LEU A 10 -6.67 -8.43 -4.36
N TYR A 11 -5.89 -7.46 -3.88
CA TYR A 11 -4.82 -7.64 -2.90
C TYR A 11 -5.18 -6.98 -1.58
N PHE A 12 -5.09 -7.75 -0.51
CA PHE A 12 -5.47 -7.34 0.84
C PHE A 12 -4.31 -7.55 1.82
N ILE A 13 -4.16 -6.62 2.76
CA ILE A 13 -3.27 -6.73 3.91
C ILE A 13 -4.15 -6.71 5.15
N ASP A 14 -4.05 -7.77 5.95
CA ASP A 14 -4.43 -7.77 7.35
C ASP A 14 -3.15 -7.72 8.18
N THR A 15 -2.81 -6.55 8.73
CA THR A 15 -1.49 -6.27 9.32
C THR A 15 -0.96 -7.34 10.29
N PRO A 16 -1.77 -7.89 11.24
CA PRO A 16 -1.30 -8.92 12.17
C PRO A 16 -0.91 -10.24 11.50
N THR A 17 -1.42 -10.52 10.28
CA THR A 17 -1.11 -11.74 9.54
C THR A 17 0.26 -11.72 8.87
N LYS A 18 0.88 -10.53 8.75
CA LYS A 18 2.17 -10.29 8.07
C LYS A 18 2.23 -10.84 6.65
N LYS A 19 1.11 -10.72 5.94
CA LYS A 19 0.96 -11.26 4.59
C LYS A 19 0.20 -10.29 3.69
N VAL A 20 0.47 -10.40 2.39
CA VAL A 20 -0.46 -9.96 1.36
C VAL A 20 -1.22 -11.18 0.86
N VAL A 21 -2.53 -11.12 0.93
CA VAL A 21 -3.44 -12.13 0.37
C VAL A 21 -3.99 -11.63 -0.95
N ARG A 22 -3.95 -12.47 -1.98
CA ARG A 22 -4.58 -12.25 -3.28
C ARG A 22 -5.89 -13.03 -3.35
N TYR A 23 -6.93 -12.40 -3.88
CA TYR A 23 -8.22 -13.01 -4.20
C TYR A 23 -8.50 -12.85 -5.70
N GLN A 24 -9.13 -13.84 -6.32
CA GLN A 24 -9.79 -13.64 -7.61
C GLN A 24 -10.94 -12.66 -7.42
N TYR A 25 -11.03 -11.65 -8.27
CA TYR A 25 -12.02 -10.58 -8.18
C TYR A 25 -12.88 -10.52 -9.44
N ASN A 26 -14.19 -10.40 -9.27
CA ASN A 26 -15.12 -10.18 -10.36
C ASN A 26 -15.56 -8.70 -10.39
N ILE A 27 -15.07 -7.93 -11.35
CA ILE A 27 -15.40 -6.50 -11.49
C ILE A 27 -16.91 -6.21 -11.67
N ARG A 28 -17.68 -7.16 -12.21
CA ARG A 28 -19.12 -6.94 -12.45
C ARG A 28 -19.96 -7.14 -11.20
N THR A 29 -19.57 -8.05 -10.32
CA THR A 29 -20.35 -8.44 -9.14
C THR A 29 -19.73 -7.96 -7.82
N GLY A 30 -18.44 -7.63 -7.81
CA GLY A 30 -17.70 -7.29 -6.60
C GLY A 30 -17.26 -8.50 -5.77
N GLU A 31 -17.61 -9.71 -6.18
CA GLU A 31 -17.27 -10.94 -5.44
C GLU A 31 -15.76 -11.23 -5.44
N ILE A 32 -15.30 -11.81 -4.34
CA ILE A 32 -13.93 -12.26 -4.15
C ILE A 32 -13.87 -13.73 -3.77
N HIS A 33 -12.97 -14.49 -4.40
CA HIS A 33 -12.86 -15.94 -4.25
C HIS A 33 -11.39 -16.39 -4.17
N ASN A 34 -11.17 -17.64 -3.76
CA ASN A 34 -9.87 -18.33 -3.87
C ASN A 34 -8.68 -17.55 -3.27
N PRO A 35 -8.65 -17.33 -1.93
CA PRO A 35 -7.54 -16.63 -1.28
C PRO A 35 -6.21 -17.37 -1.44
N SER A 36 -5.15 -16.63 -1.70
CA SER A 36 -3.77 -17.13 -1.80
C SER A 36 -2.81 -16.13 -1.18
N ASP A 37 -1.97 -16.58 -0.26
CA ASP A 37 -0.85 -15.79 0.25
C ASP A 37 0.16 -15.58 -0.88
N VAL A 38 0.52 -14.33 -1.19
CA VAL A 38 1.45 -14.00 -2.30
C VAL A 38 2.73 -13.32 -1.83
N ILE A 39 2.70 -12.68 -0.67
CA ILE A 39 3.87 -12.08 -0.03
C ILE A 39 3.79 -12.40 1.46
N ILE A 40 4.92 -12.79 2.05
CA ILE A 40 5.07 -13.06 3.48
C ILE A 40 6.21 -12.18 3.99
N PHE A 41 5.93 -11.30 4.94
CA PHE A 41 6.93 -10.39 5.50
C PHE A 41 7.74 -11.05 6.61
N SER A 42 9.00 -10.68 6.75
CA SER A 42 9.85 -11.11 7.85
C SER A 42 9.57 -10.29 9.11
N GLU A 43 9.97 -10.82 10.27
CA GLU A 43 9.87 -10.10 11.56
C GLU A 43 10.64 -8.77 11.58
N ASN A 44 11.69 -8.66 10.74
CA ASN A 44 12.54 -7.48 10.68
C ASN A 44 12.03 -6.40 9.71
N ASP A 45 10.93 -6.65 8.99
CA ASP A 45 10.39 -5.68 8.03
C ASP A 45 9.56 -4.57 8.69
N GLY A 46 9.21 -4.73 9.97
CA GLY A 46 8.13 -3.97 10.59
C GLY A 46 6.77 -4.59 10.24
N LEU A 47 5.72 -3.80 10.32
CA LEU A 47 4.36 -4.23 10.03
C LEU A 47 3.87 -3.62 8.70
N SER A 48 3.43 -4.47 7.78
CA SER A 48 2.80 -4.01 6.54
C SER A 48 1.49 -3.28 6.84
N ASP A 49 1.35 -2.06 6.33
CA ASP A 49 0.19 -1.19 6.55
C ASP A 49 -0.52 -0.91 5.20
N GLY A 50 -0.58 0.35 4.76
CA GLY A 50 -1.17 0.74 3.49
C GLY A 50 -0.38 0.27 2.27
N MET A 51 -1.11 0.12 1.15
CA MET A 51 -0.56 -0.39 -0.11
C MET A 51 -1.26 0.24 -1.31
N THR A 52 -0.50 0.44 -2.38
CA THR A 52 -0.99 0.78 -3.73
C THR A 52 -0.37 -0.15 -4.79
N ILE A 53 -0.70 0.04 -6.06
CA ILE A 53 -0.20 -0.75 -7.19
C ILE A 53 0.22 0.17 -8.34
N ASP A 54 1.23 -0.24 -9.09
CA ASP A 54 1.66 0.43 -10.31
C ASP A 54 1.10 -0.19 -11.60
N GLU A 55 1.28 0.48 -12.74
CA GLU A 55 0.81 0.02 -14.05
C GLU A 55 1.50 -1.28 -14.51
N GLU A 56 2.64 -1.65 -13.90
CA GLU A 56 3.33 -2.93 -14.14
C GLU A 56 2.75 -4.06 -13.27
N GLY A 57 1.73 -3.78 -12.45
CA GLY A 57 1.09 -4.76 -11.56
C GLY A 57 1.88 -5.08 -10.30
N CYS A 58 2.89 -4.26 -9.95
CA CYS A 58 3.68 -4.44 -8.73
C CYS A 58 3.09 -3.66 -7.56
N LEU A 59 3.13 -4.27 -6.37
CA LEU A 59 2.56 -3.72 -5.14
C LEU A 59 3.59 -2.85 -4.40
N TRP A 60 3.17 -1.65 -4.00
CA TRP A 60 3.96 -0.72 -3.20
C TRP A 60 3.39 -0.67 -1.79
N ILE A 61 4.20 -1.00 -0.79
CA ILE A 61 3.74 -1.34 0.57
C ILE A 61 4.48 -0.49 1.60
N ALA A 62 3.73 0.13 2.50
CA ALA A 62 4.25 0.86 3.64
C ALA A 62 4.54 -0.05 4.83
N HIS A 63 5.62 0.26 5.57
CA HIS A 63 6.08 -0.53 6.71
C HIS A 63 6.08 0.31 7.99
N TRP A 64 5.08 0.07 8.84
CA TRP A 64 5.01 0.64 10.18
C TRP A 64 6.13 0.06 11.06
N GLY A 65 6.99 0.93 11.57
CA GLY A 65 8.17 0.51 12.36
C GLY A 65 9.33 0.00 11.51
N GLY A 66 9.18 -0.01 10.17
CA GLY A 66 10.21 -0.43 9.23
C GLY A 66 10.92 0.73 8.52
N SER A 67 10.48 1.98 8.72
CA SER A 67 11.05 3.18 8.08
C SER A 67 11.23 3.08 6.56
N LYS A 68 10.30 2.41 5.86
CA LYS A 68 10.46 2.13 4.43
C LYS A 68 9.15 1.96 3.66
N ILE A 69 9.26 2.13 2.34
CA ILE A 69 8.33 1.59 1.34
C ILE A 69 9.04 0.46 0.60
N THR A 70 8.36 -0.63 0.27
CA THR A 70 8.90 -1.70 -0.59
C THR A 70 8.00 -1.93 -1.81
N ARG A 71 8.60 -2.38 -2.92
CA ARG A 71 7.89 -2.78 -4.15
C ARG A 71 8.03 -4.28 -4.34
N TRP A 72 6.93 -4.96 -4.64
CA TRP A 72 6.89 -6.41 -4.78
C TRP A 72 6.24 -6.83 -6.09
N ASN A 73 6.75 -7.90 -6.69
CA ASN A 73 6.05 -8.64 -7.73
C ASN A 73 5.10 -9.65 -7.07
N PRO A 74 3.77 -9.45 -7.11
CA PRO A 74 2.83 -10.36 -6.46
C PRO A 74 2.68 -11.72 -7.18
N SER A 75 3.25 -11.88 -8.38
CA SER A 75 3.19 -13.14 -9.12
C SER A 75 4.31 -14.09 -8.72
N THR A 76 5.49 -13.55 -8.38
CA THR A 76 6.65 -14.34 -7.93
C THR A 76 6.85 -14.29 -6.42
N GLY A 77 6.28 -13.30 -5.73
CA GLY A 77 6.53 -13.01 -4.32
C GLY A 77 7.88 -12.31 -4.07
N GLU A 78 8.56 -11.84 -5.12
CA GLU A 78 9.88 -11.22 -5.01
C GLU A 78 9.77 -9.73 -4.64
N GLN A 79 10.63 -9.30 -3.70
CA GLN A 79 10.82 -7.87 -3.42
C GLN A 79 11.75 -7.27 -4.48
N ILE A 80 11.24 -6.33 -5.26
CA ILE A 80 11.99 -5.65 -6.34
C ILE A 80 12.88 -4.55 -5.78
N LEU A 81 12.38 -3.75 -4.83
CA LEU A 81 13.13 -2.65 -4.23
C LEU A 81 12.62 -2.30 -2.83
N SER A 82 13.47 -1.59 -2.08
CA SER A 82 13.17 -1.01 -0.78
C SER A 82 13.68 0.44 -0.72
N ILE A 83 12.81 1.38 -0.39
CA ILE A 83 13.11 2.82 -0.30
C ILE A 83 13.03 3.25 1.17
N PRO A 84 14.13 3.74 1.76
CA PRO A 84 14.09 4.28 3.12
C PRO A 84 13.27 5.57 3.17
N ILE A 85 12.47 5.71 4.21
CA ILE A 85 11.69 6.91 4.51
C ILE A 85 12.20 7.48 5.84
N PRO A 86 12.47 8.79 5.95
CA PRO A 86 12.96 9.41 7.18
C PRO A 86 11.83 9.61 8.21
N ALA A 87 11.06 8.55 8.48
CA ALA A 87 10.05 8.45 9.51
C ALA A 87 9.86 6.98 9.90
N LEU A 88 9.77 6.68 11.20
CA LEU A 88 9.68 5.30 11.70
C LEU A 88 8.35 4.60 11.34
N TYR A 89 7.24 5.31 11.50
CA TYR A 89 5.90 4.78 11.29
C TYR A 89 5.35 5.22 9.94
N VAL A 90 5.72 4.50 8.88
CA VAL A 90 5.21 4.71 7.51
C VAL A 90 3.86 4.00 7.39
N THR A 91 2.80 4.72 7.01
CA THR A 91 1.43 4.22 7.12
C THR A 91 0.79 3.85 5.80
N SER A 92 1.01 4.62 4.73
CA SER A 92 0.42 4.32 3.43
C SER A 92 1.16 5.04 2.31
N CYS A 93 0.83 4.69 1.07
CA CYS A 93 1.33 5.39 -0.10
C CYS A 93 0.34 5.37 -1.27
N THR A 94 0.44 6.37 -2.14
CA THR A 94 -0.32 6.44 -3.40
C THR A 94 0.47 7.20 -4.46
N PHE A 95 0.30 6.82 -5.71
CA PHE A 95 0.81 7.61 -6.83
C PHE A 95 -0.05 8.85 -7.07
N GLY A 96 0.59 9.90 -7.57
CA GLY A 96 -0.01 11.19 -7.88
C GLY A 96 0.92 12.02 -8.78
N GLY A 97 0.69 13.33 -8.79
CA GLY A 97 1.36 14.25 -9.71
C GLY A 97 0.82 14.16 -11.14
N PRO A 98 1.20 15.10 -12.03
CA PRO A 98 0.61 15.20 -13.37
C PRO A 98 0.78 13.95 -14.24
N ASN A 99 1.83 13.17 -13.99
CA ASN A 99 2.18 11.99 -14.76
C ASN A 99 1.97 10.66 -13.99
N LEU A 100 1.41 10.70 -12.77
CA LEU A 100 1.31 9.55 -11.86
C LEU A 100 2.65 8.88 -11.52
N THR A 101 3.74 9.65 -11.54
CA THR A 101 5.11 9.19 -11.20
C THR A 101 5.60 9.74 -9.86
N ASP A 102 4.73 10.38 -9.09
CA ASP A 102 5.04 10.86 -7.75
C ASP A 102 4.39 9.94 -6.72
N LEU A 103 5.19 9.20 -5.97
CA LEU A 103 4.69 8.41 -4.85
C LEU A 103 4.61 9.29 -3.60
N TYR A 104 3.40 9.61 -3.18
CA TYR A 104 3.12 10.28 -1.91
C TYR A 104 3.02 9.24 -0.80
N VAL A 105 3.65 9.52 0.34
CA VAL A 105 3.78 8.61 1.48
C VAL A 105 3.31 9.32 2.74
N THR A 106 2.34 8.72 3.43
CA THR A 106 1.86 9.20 4.73
C THR A 106 2.63 8.52 5.86
N THR A 107 2.83 9.23 6.96
CA THR A 107 3.51 8.71 8.15
C THR A 107 2.77 9.12 9.41
N ALA A 108 3.06 8.47 10.52
CA ALA A 108 2.51 8.78 11.83
C ALA A 108 3.60 9.26 12.79
N ARG A 109 3.20 10.08 13.76
CA ARG A 109 4.00 10.48 14.92
C ARG A 109 3.48 9.96 16.25
N THR A 110 2.34 9.27 16.20
CA THR A 110 1.63 8.77 17.37
C THR A 110 2.46 7.70 18.06
N ARG A 111 2.52 7.74 19.40
CA ARG A 111 3.26 6.77 20.25
C ARG A 111 4.80 6.78 20.08
N MET A 112 5.36 7.81 19.46
CA MET A 112 6.81 7.99 19.43
C MET A 112 7.32 8.55 20.76
N THR A 113 8.50 8.09 21.17
CA THR A 113 9.29 8.66 22.26
C THR A 113 9.96 9.97 21.86
N ASP A 114 10.41 10.76 22.84
CA ASP A 114 11.15 12.01 22.57
C ASP A 114 12.43 11.78 21.77
N ASP A 115 13.11 10.65 21.99
CA ASP A 115 14.34 10.34 21.25
C ASP A 115 14.06 9.90 19.81
N GLU A 116 12.99 9.13 19.58
CA GLU A 116 12.54 8.83 18.21
C GLU A 116 12.08 10.09 17.47
N LEU A 117 11.43 11.05 18.15
CA LEU A 117 11.06 12.34 17.55
C LEU A 117 12.28 13.20 17.19
N LYS A 118 13.35 13.14 17.99
CA LYS A 118 14.64 13.78 17.64
C LYS A 118 15.29 13.09 16.44
N GLN A 119 15.22 11.77 16.35
CA GLN A 119 15.76 10.99 15.24
C GLN A 119 14.97 11.18 13.95
N TYR A 120 13.64 11.29 14.05
CA TYR A 120 12.71 11.42 12.93
C TYR A 120 11.88 12.71 13.07
N PRO A 121 12.50 13.90 12.91
CA PRO A 121 11.84 15.19 13.15
C PRO A 121 10.65 15.48 12.22
N HIS A 122 10.54 14.74 11.10
CA HIS A 122 9.47 14.88 10.11
C HIS A 122 8.37 13.81 10.26
N ALA A 123 8.41 12.98 11.30
CA ALA A 123 7.37 11.98 11.55
C ALA A 123 5.99 12.63 11.67
N GLY A 124 4.97 11.97 11.09
CA GLY A 124 3.62 12.52 10.96
C GLY A 124 3.44 13.42 9.73
N GLY A 125 4.50 13.69 8.97
CA GLY A 125 4.45 14.42 7.71
C GLY A 125 4.10 13.55 6.50
N ILE A 126 4.02 14.21 5.35
CA ILE A 126 3.89 13.60 4.02
C ILE A 126 5.22 13.70 3.29
N PHE A 127 5.66 12.59 2.70
CA PHE A 127 6.84 12.55 1.84
C PHE A 127 6.42 12.36 0.39
N ARG A 128 7.23 12.87 -0.54
CA ARG A 128 7.08 12.63 -1.98
C ARG A 128 8.36 11.99 -2.49
N ILE A 129 8.21 10.92 -3.27
CA ILE A 129 9.31 10.26 -3.98
C ILE A 129 9.00 10.35 -5.48
N GLN A 130 9.94 10.87 -6.26
CA GLN A 130 9.86 10.79 -7.72
C GLN A 130 10.29 9.37 -8.14
N THR A 131 9.41 8.65 -8.82
CA THR A 131 9.68 7.31 -9.35
C THR A 131 9.89 7.38 -10.87
N ASN A 132 10.52 6.33 -11.41
CA ASN A 132 10.54 6.04 -12.85
C ASN A 132 9.39 5.11 -13.29
N VAL A 133 8.58 4.66 -12.33
CA VAL A 133 7.40 3.80 -12.53
C VAL A 133 6.14 4.63 -12.37
N LYS A 134 5.13 4.35 -13.19
CA LYS A 134 3.84 5.05 -13.18
C LYS A 134 2.78 4.26 -12.40
N GLY A 135 2.02 4.97 -11.58
CA GLY A 135 0.90 4.41 -10.83
C GLY A 135 -0.39 4.27 -11.65
N CYS A 136 -1.34 3.53 -11.11
CA CYS A 136 -2.69 3.44 -11.66
C CYS A 136 -3.54 4.67 -11.28
N PRO A 137 -4.48 5.12 -12.14
CA PRO A 137 -5.48 6.11 -11.77
C PRO A 137 -6.35 5.66 -10.58
N THR A 138 -6.80 6.60 -9.77
CA THR A 138 -7.74 6.33 -8.68
C THR A 138 -9.18 6.26 -9.20
N TYR A 139 -9.97 5.34 -8.64
CA TYR A 139 -11.39 5.22 -8.95
C TYR A 139 -12.20 6.18 -8.07
N SER A 140 -13.20 6.82 -8.68
CA SER A 140 -14.21 7.55 -7.92
C SER A 140 -15.31 6.59 -7.48
N PHE A 141 -15.79 6.76 -6.26
CA PHE A 141 -16.91 5.99 -5.75
C PHE A 141 -18.20 6.36 -6.52
N CYS A 142 -18.97 5.36 -6.93
CA CYS A 142 -20.24 5.55 -7.65
C CYS A 142 -21.42 5.44 -6.69
N ASN A 143 -22.20 6.52 -6.56
CA ASN A 143 -23.33 6.60 -5.63
C ASN A 143 -24.66 6.06 -6.19
N GLU A 144 -24.71 5.64 -7.46
CA GLU A 144 -25.97 5.35 -8.17
C GLU A 144 -26.71 4.09 -7.67
N ASN A 145 -26.05 3.21 -6.90
CA ASN A 145 -26.62 1.94 -6.41
C ASN A 145 -26.59 1.78 -4.88
N ILE A 146 -26.41 2.87 -4.13
CA ILE A 146 -26.50 2.79 -2.66
C ILE A 146 -27.99 2.77 -2.32
N GLY A 147 -28.51 1.57 -1.99
CA GLY A 147 -29.87 1.44 -1.49
C GLY A 147 -30.13 2.39 -0.32
N THR A 148 -31.30 3.02 -0.32
CA THR A 148 -31.76 4.00 0.69
C THR A 148 -31.91 3.41 2.10
N ASP A 149 -31.63 2.12 2.29
CA ASP A 149 -31.90 1.37 3.51
C ASP A 149 -30.70 1.26 4.47
N THR A 150 -29.64 2.04 4.26
CA THR A 150 -28.40 1.97 5.07
C THR A 150 -28.05 3.22 5.88
N ILE A 151 -29.03 4.05 6.27
CA ILE A 151 -28.84 5.15 7.23
C ILE A 151 -29.69 4.93 8.47
#